data_AF-A0A1H9PGE1-F1
#
_entry.id   AF-A0A1H9PGE1-F1
#
_cell.length_a   1.000
_cell.length_b   1.000
_cell.length_c   1.000
_cell.angle_alpha   90.00
_cell.angle_beta   90.00
_cell.angle_gamma   90.00
#
_symmetry.space_group_name_H-M   'P 1'
#
loop_
_entity.id
_entity.type
_entity.pdbx_description
1 polymer ?
#
loop_
_entity_poly.entity_id
_entity_poly.type
_entity_poly.pdbx_seq_one_letter_code
_entity_poly.pdbx_strand_id
1 'polypeptide(L)' 'MQIKTRSQIAVEYGVCRKTLRKWMADSGFEFPRHLTTSWQKLVYEQFDYPPGVEYESYQSVRLPRQYRDFFENNSSKAS' A
#
# COMPACT_ATOMS: atom_id res chain seq x y z
N MET A 1 -3.42 -0.31 -14.62
CA MET A 1 -3.59 -0.90 -13.26
C MET A 1 -5.03 -0.78 -12.81
N GLN A 2 -5.56 -1.78 -12.11
CA GLN A 2 -6.97 -1.86 -11.70
C GLN A 2 -7.20 -1.46 -10.24
N ILE A 3 -8.41 -0.97 -9.92
CA ILE A 3 -8.86 -0.73 -8.55
C ILE A 3 -9.05 -2.08 -7.86
N LYS A 4 -8.44 -2.26 -6.68
CA LYS A 4 -8.55 -3.49 -5.88
C LYS A 4 -9.36 -3.25 -4.62
N THR A 5 -10.03 -4.29 -4.15
CA THR A 5 -10.68 -4.33 -2.84
C THR A 5 -9.70 -4.78 -1.77
N ARG A 6 -9.98 -4.48 -0.51
CA ARG A 6 -9.20 -5.00 0.63
C ARG A 6 -9.15 -6.54 0.65
N SER A 7 -10.18 -7.22 0.15
CA SER A 7 -10.17 -8.69 0.05
C SER A 7 -9.12 -9.18 -0.94
N GLN A 8 -9.00 -8.54 -2.11
CA GLN A 8 -8.00 -8.90 -3.11
C GLN A 8 -6.58 -8.63 -2.61
N ILE A 9 -6.36 -7.48 -1.96
CA ILE A 9 -5.07 -7.20 -1.32
C ILE A 9 -4.73 -8.24 -0.26
N ALA A 10 -5.70 -8.64 0.58
CA ALA A 10 -5.44 -9.66 1.60
C ALA A 10 -5.01 -11.00 0.99
N VAL A 11 -5.60 -11.38 -0.16
CA VAL A 11 -5.18 -12.58 -0.91
C VAL A 11 -3.74 -12.47 -1.41
N GLU A 12 -3.31 -11.30 -1.89
CA GLU A 12 -1.92 -11.08 -2.34
C GLU A 12 -0.91 -11.27 -1.21
N TYR A 13 -1.25 -10.80 -0.01
CA TYR A 13 -0.45 -11.02 1.20
C TYR A 13 -0.56 -12.43 1.78
N GLY A 14 -1.43 -13.29 1.25
CA GLY A 14 -1.69 -14.62 1.81
C GLY A 14 -2.36 -14.59 3.19
N VAL A 15 -3.05 -13.50 3.55
CA VAL A 15 -3.70 -13.33 4.86
C VAL A 15 -5.22 -13.23 4.73
N CYS A 16 -5.92 -13.47 5.84
CA CYS A 16 -7.36 -13.24 5.86
C CYS A 16 -7.67 -11.73 5.88
N ARG A 17 -8.83 -11.34 5.32
CA ARG A 17 -9.28 -9.94 5.29
C ARG A 17 -9.30 -9.28 6.68
N LYS A 18 -9.56 -10.05 7.74
CA LYS A 18 -9.57 -9.56 9.12
C LYS A 18 -8.17 -9.15 9.58
N THR A 19 -7.15 -9.93 9.24
CA THR A 19 -5.74 -9.61 9.53
C THR A 19 -5.33 -8.31 8.83
N LEU A 20 -5.57 -8.20 7.52
CA LEU A 20 -5.24 -6.97 6.78
C LEU A 20 -5.99 -5.75 7.35
N ARG A 21 -7.27 -5.91 7.72
CA ARG A 21 -8.04 -4.83 8.35
C ARG A 21 -7.42 -4.39 9.68
N LYS A 22 -6.88 -5.32 10.47
CA LYS A 22 -6.20 -5.01 11.73
C LYS A 22 -4.92 -4.22 11.46
N TRP A 23 -4.07 -4.70 10.55
CA TRP A 23 -2.85 -3.98 10.15
C TRP A 23 -3.13 -2.55 9.69
N MET A 24 -4.16 -2.37 8.84
CA MET A 24 -4.59 -1.04 8.38
C MET A 24 -5.12 -0.14 9.51
N ALA A 25 -5.74 -0.72 10.54
CA ALA A 25 -6.20 0.05 11.70
C ALA A 25 -5.02 0.46 12.60
N ASP A 26 -4.04 -0.44 12.75
CA ASP A 26 -2.86 -0.24 13.58
C ASP A 26 -1.82 0.69 12.91
N SER A 27 -1.90 0.90 11.58
CA SER A 27 -0.92 1.72 10.85
C SER A 27 -1.13 3.23 10.97
N GLY A 28 -2.21 3.70 11.59
CA GLY A 28 -2.53 5.13 11.70
C GLY A 28 -2.95 5.80 10.38
N PHE A 29 -3.16 5.04 9.31
CA PHE A 29 -3.63 5.54 8.01
C PHE A 29 -5.11 5.22 7.82
N GLU A 30 -5.87 6.20 7.36
CA GLU A 30 -7.25 5.96 6.94
C GLU A 30 -7.31 5.46 5.50
N PHE A 31 -7.58 4.17 5.30
CA PHE A 31 -7.74 3.59 3.97
C PHE A 31 -9.20 3.63 3.50
N PRO A 32 -9.49 3.88 2.21
CA PRO A 32 -10.83 3.72 1.65
C PRO A 32 -11.23 2.25 1.51
N ARG A 33 -12.49 1.99 1.14
CA ARG A 33 -12.98 0.63 0.85
C ARG A 33 -12.40 0.08 -0.46
N HIS A 34 -12.33 0.93 -1.46
CA HIS A 34 -11.77 0.65 -2.78
C HIS A 34 -10.39 1.30 -2.86
N LEU A 35 -9.37 0.49 -3.10
CA LEU A 35 -7.98 0.93 -3.13
C LEU A 35 -7.63 1.21 -4.60
N THR A 36 -7.58 2.48 -4.96
CA THR A 36 -6.98 2.90 -6.24
C THR A 36 -5.48 2.60 -6.21
N THR A 37 -4.80 2.71 -7.35
CA THR A 37 -3.36 2.48 -7.46
C THR A 37 -2.52 3.24 -6.44
N SER A 38 -2.82 4.52 -6.20
CA SER A 38 -2.12 5.31 -5.19
C SER A 38 -2.31 4.73 -3.78
N TRP A 39 -3.52 4.28 -3.46
CA TRP A 39 -3.80 3.65 -2.17
C TRP A 39 -3.18 2.26 -2.04
N GLN A 40 -3.13 1.49 -3.14
CA GLN A 40 -2.42 0.22 -3.18
C GLN A 40 -0.93 0.42 -2.92
N LYS A 41 -0.30 1.41 -3.58
CA LYS A 41 1.10 1.78 -3.30
C LYS A 41 1.29 2.05 -1.81
N LEU A 42 0.46 2.88 -1.19
CA LEU A 42 0.58 3.18 0.24
C LEU A 42 0.54 1.92 1.12
N VAL A 43 -0.32 0.95 0.79
CA VAL A 43 -0.37 -0.33 1.51
C VAL A 43 0.96 -1.08 1.35
N TYR A 44 1.47 -1.19 0.12
CA TYR A 44 2.71 -1.93 -0.16
C TYR A 44 3.96 -1.24 0.41
N GLU A 45 4.03 0.09 0.43
CA GLU A 45 5.11 0.83 1.11
C GLU A 45 5.05 0.64 2.63
N GLN A 46 3.85 0.48 3.20
CA GLN A 46 3.67 0.36 4.65
C GLN A 46 3.86 -1.05 5.19
N PHE A 47 3.52 -2.09 4.42
CA PHE A 47 3.52 -3.49 4.87
C PHE A 47 4.40 -4.40 4.01
N ASP A 48 5.32 -3.81 3.25
CA ASP A 48 6.17 -4.45 2.24
C ASP A 48 5.38 -5.03 1.05
N TYR A 49 6.09 -5.22 -0.07
CA TYR A 49 5.51 -5.75 -1.31
C TYR A 49 5.38 -7.28 -1.20
N PRO A 50 4.17 -7.87 -1.39
CA PRO A 50 4.00 -9.31 -1.34
C PRO A 50 4.59 -10.00 -2.58
N PRO A 51 4.85 -11.34 -2.54
CA PRO A 51 5.58 -12.06 -3.59
C PRO A 51 4.98 -12.00 -5.01
N GLY A 52 3.72 -11.63 -5.16
CA GLY A 52 3.04 -11.49 -6.46
C GLY A 52 2.89 -10.06 -6.97
N VAL A 53 3.51 -9.08 -6.29
CA VAL A 53 3.38 -7.66 -6.62
C VAL A 53 4.76 -7.06 -6.84
N GLU A 54 5.08 -6.81 -8.10
CA GLU A 54 6.34 -6.20 -8.50
C GLU A 54 6.43 -4.74 -8.06
N TYR A 55 7.47 -4.40 -7.30
CA TYR A 55 7.76 -3.02 -6.86
C TYR A 55 7.83 -2.04 -8.04
N GLU A 56 8.48 -2.46 -9.13
CA GLU A 56 8.66 -1.69 -10.37
C GLU A 56 7.34 -1.17 -10.95
N SER A 57 6.27 -1.94 -10.78
CA SER A 57 4.94 -1.53 -11.23
C SER A 57 4.47 -0.25 -10.52
N TYR A 58 4.87 -0.03 -9.27
CA TYR A 58 4.41 1.07 -8.43
C TYR A 58 5.43 2.21 -8.26
N GLN A 59 6.64 2.09 -8.81
CA GLN A 59 7.67 3.14 -8.72
C GLN A 59 7.16 4.51 -9.20
N SER A 60 6.51 4.55 -10.37
CA SER A 60 5.97 5.78 -10.96
C SER A 60 4.64 6.25 -10.34
N VAL A 61 4.00 5.41 -9.53
CA VAL A 61 2.71 5.72 -8.91
C VAL A 61 2.94 6.70 -7.76
N ARG A 62 2.17 7.79 -7.71
CA ARG A 62 2.19 8.73 -6.59
C ARG A 62 1.35 8.22 -5.42
N LEU A 63 1.79 8.48 -4.20
CA LEU A 63 0.99 8.25 -2.99
C LEU A 63 -0.26 9.16 -2.96
N PRO A 64 -1.29 8.78 -2.19
CA PRO A 64 -2.47 9.63 -1.98
C PRO A 64 -2.06 11.00 -1.47
N ARG A 65 -2.75 12.06 -1.90
CA ARG A 65 -2.35 13.46 -1.64
C ARG A 65 -2.05 13.73 -0.17
N GLN A 66 -2.84 13.16 0.74
CA GLN A 66 -2.72 13.34 2.18
C GLN A 66 -1.51 12.63 2.83
N TYR A 67 -0.82 11.75 2.10
CA TYR A 67 0.32 10.97 2.61
C TYR A 67 1.54 11.01 1.69
N ARG A 68 1.66 12.00 0.79
CA ARG A 68 2.81 12.10 -0.12
C ARG A 68 4.12 12.28 0.64
N ASP A 69 4.10 13.14 1.65
CA ASP A 69 5.30 13.53 2.38
C ASP A 69 5.75 12.47 3.40
N PHE A 70 4.94 11.43 3.64
CA PHE A 70 5.23 10.41 4.67
C PHE A 70 6.45 9.54 4.33
N PHE A 71 6.71 9.30 3.05
CA PHE A 71 7.79 8.43 2.60
C PHE A 71 8.90 9.17 1.82
N GLU A 72 8.63 10.40 1.33
CA GLU A 72 9.59 11.19 0.55
C GLU A 72 10.86 11.57 1.35
N ASN A 73 10.81 11.59 2.69
CA ASN A 73 11.97 11.84 3.54
C ASN A 73 13.01 10.70 3.59
N ASN A 74 12.72 9.51 3.05
CA ASN A 74 13.65 8.38 3.06
C ASN A 74 14.40 8.17 1.74
N SER A 75 14.03 8.84 0.65
CA SER A 75 14.69 8.69 -0.65
C SER A 75 15.95 9.55 -0.84
N SER A 76 16.30 10.42 0.13
CA SER A 76 17.53 11.22 0.11
C SER A 76 18.71 10.58 0.87
N LYS A 77 18.56 9.33 1.34
CA LYS A 77 19.63 8.52 1.98
C LYS A 77 19.82 7.19 1.25
N ALA A 78 20.02 7.24 -0.05
CA ALA A 78 20.77 6.21 -0.75
C ALA A 78 21.87 6.95 -1.50
N SER A 79 23.07 6.87 -0.93
CA SER A 79 24.33 7.48 -1.35
C SER A 79 24.75 7.12 -2.77
#